data_AF-A0A3A4ZFH3-F1
#
_entry.id   AF-A0A3A4ZFH3-F1
#
_cell.length_a   1.000
_cell.length_b   1.000
_cell.length_c   1.000
_cell.angle_alpha   90.00
_cell.angle_beta   90.00
_cell.angle_gamma   90.00
#
_symmetry.space_group_name_H-M   'P 1'
#
loop_
_entity.id
_entity.type
_entity.pdbx_description
1 polymer ?
#
loop_
_entity_poly.entity_id
_entity_poly.type
_entity_poly.pdbx_seq_one_letter_code
_entity_poly.pdbx_strand_id
1 'polypeptide(L)'
;MRLTPFEKISLIYLVRSFARVISVVLLIFIAMTAIGEGFPNPLELSGRESLLTVAFVAMVAGLIVGWWRELAGGLLILCGFAAFMLVEFVATRDAGMSWVFALFPVAGILYLLFWRLGRLRR
;
A
#
# COMPACT_ATOMS: atom_id res chain seq x y z
N MET A 1 -13.95 -6.49 26.00
CA MET A 1 -15.14 -6.99 25.27
C MET A 1 -14.73 -8.24 24.48
N ARG A 2 -15.26 -9.43 24.80
CA ARG A 2 -14.97 -10.66 24.02
C ARG A 2 -15.98 -10.75 22.89
N LEU A 3 -15.52 -10.60 21.64
CA LEU A 3 -16.36 -10.79 20.45
C LEU A 3 -16.84 -12.24 20.37
N THR A 4 -18.10 -12.41 20.00
CA THR A 4 -18.70 -13.71 19.68
C THR A 4 -18.02 -14.33 18.44
N PRO A 5 -18.09 -15.66 18.27
CA PRO A 5 -17.50 -16.32 17.09
C PRO A 5 -18.01 -15.76 15.76
N PHE A 6 -19.28 -15.40 15.68
CA PHE A 6 -19.90 -14.80 14.50
C PHE A 6 -19.32 -13.42 14.17
N GLU A 7 -19.19 -12.55 15.17
CA GLU A 7 -18.62 -11.20 14.99
C GLU A 7 -17.16 -11.25 14.52
N LYS A 8 -16.37 -12.20 15.03
CA LYS A 8 -14.98 -12.38 14.59
C LYS A 8 -14.88 -12.76 13.12
N ILE A 9 -15.75 -13.66 12.65
CA ILE A 9 -15.77 -14.11 11.26
C ILE A 9 -16.14 -12.93 10.35
N SER A 10 -17.22 -12.22 10.68
CA SER A 10 -17.67 -11.03 9.95
C SER A 10 -16.59 -9.96 9.88
N LEU A 11 -15.88 -9.68 10.99
CA LEU A 11 -14.78 -8.72 11.04
C LEU A 11 -13.63 -9.11 10.11
N ILE A 12 -13.22 -10.39 10.09
CA ILE A 12 -12.15 -10.86 9.21
C ILE A 12 -12.51 -10.66 7.73
N TYR A 13 -13.73 -11.01 7.34
CA TYR A 13 -14.20 -10.80 5.97
C TYR A 13 -14.26 -9.32 5.62
N LEU A 14 -14.73 -8.49 6.55
CA LEU A 14 -14.81 -7.05 6.36
C LEU A 14 -13.42 -6.46 6.14
N VAL A 15 -12.46 -6.67 7.06
CA VAL A 15 -11.09 -6.15 6.94
C VAL A 15 -10.43 -6.61 5.64
N ARG A 16 -10.60 -7.88 5.26
CA ARG A 16 -10.06 -8.41 3.99
C ARG A 16 -10.67 -7.72 2.77
N SER A 17 -11.99 -7.55 2.75
CA SER A 17 -12.69 -6.91 1.64
C SER A 17 -12.28 -5.45 1.51
N PHE A 18 -12.20 -4.70 2.61
CA PHE A 18 -11.72 -3.32 2.60
C PHE A 18 -10.29 -3.20 2.09
N ALA A 19 -9.37 -4.05 2.56
CA ALA A 19 -7.98 -4.07 2.07
C ALA A 19 -7.91 -4.26 0.53
N ARG A 20 -8.70 -5.20 0.00
CA ARG A 20 -8.74 -5.49 -1.45
C ARG A 20 -9.40 -4.38 -2.24
N VAL A 21 -10.52 -3.83 -1.77
CA VAL A 21 -11.21 -2.72 -2.46
C VAL A 21 -10.30 -1.50 -2.56
N ILE A 22 -9.65 -1.10 -1.47
CA ILE A 22 -8.69 0.02 -1.50
C ILE A 22 -7.54 -0.27 -2.46
N SER A 23 -7.01 -1.49 -2.44
CA SER A 23 -5.93 -1.89 -3.35
C SER A 23 -6.36 -1.85 -4.82
N VAL A 24 -7.56 -2.32 -5.14
CA VAL A 24 -8.11 -2.25 -6.51
C VAL A 24 -8.31 -0.80 -6.93
N VAL A 25 -8.89 0.04 -6.08
CA VAL A 25 -9.10 1.47 -6.37
C VAL A 25 -7.76 2.16 -6.64
N LEU A 26 -6.74 1.90 -5.81
CA LEU A 26 -5.39 2.43 -6.02
C LEU A 26 -4.76 1.92 -7.32
N LEU A 27 -4.87 0.62 -7.62
CA LEU A 27 -4.33 0.06 -8.85
C LEU A 27 -5.01 0.63 -10.10
N ILE A 28 -6.34 0.83 -10.06
CA ILE A 28 -7.08 1.49 -11.14
C ILE A 28 -6.64 2.94 -11.30
N PHE A 29 -6.53 3.68 -10.19
CA PHE A 29 -6.06 5.06 -10.21
C PHE A 29 -4.67 5.16 -10.86
N ILE A 30 -3.73 4.30 -10.46
CA ILE A 30 -2.37 4.24 -11.01
C ILE A 30 -2.38 3.85 -12.50
N ALA A 31 -3.23 2.90 -12.89
CA ALA A 31 -3.37 2.51 -14.29
C ALA A 31 -3.91 3.67 -15.14
N MET A 32 -4.87 4.43 -14.62
CA MET A 32 -5.42 5.61 -15.30
C MET A 32 -4.37 6.71 -15.44
N THR A 33 -3.60 7.01 -14.39
CA THR A 33 -2.53 8.01 -14.47
C THR A 33 -1.42 7.57 -15.42
N ALA A 34 -1.05 6.30 -15.39
CA ALA A 34 -0.06 5.74 -16.31
C ALA A 34 -0.49 5.80 -17.78
N ILE A 35 -1.78 5.61 -18.08
CA ILE A 35 -2.30 5.73 -19.45
C ILE A 35 -2.39 7.20 -19.88
N GLY A 36 -2.76 8.10 -18.97
CA GLY A 36 -2.95 9.53 -19.26
C GLY A 36 -1.65 10.31 -19.39
N GLU A 37 -0.70 10.09 -18.49
CA GLU A 37 0.55 10.85 -18.38
C GLU A 37 1.78 10.08 -18.88
N GLY A 38 1.65 8.76 -19.06
CA GLY A 38 2.78 7.87 -19.35
C GLY A 38 3.60 7.51 -18.11
N PHE A 39 4.64 6.71 -18.31
CA PHE A 39 5.66 6.47 -17.29
C PHE A 39 6.93 7.26 -17.62
N PRO A 40 7.60 7.85 -16.62
CA PRO A 40 8.88 8.52 -16.85
C PRO A 40 9.92 7.51 -17.37
N ASN A 41 10.76 7.96 -18.30
CA ASN A 41 11.83 7.12 -18.87
C ASN A 41 12.84 6.77 -17.76
N PRO A 42 13.02 5.49 -17.38
CA PRO A 42 13.89 5.10 -16.27
C PRO A 42 15.36 5.51 -16.45
N LEU A 43 15.79 5.72 -17.70
CA LEU A 43 17.16 6.08 -18.05
C LEU A 43 17.47 7.58 -17.91
N GLU A 44 16.44 8.41 -17.78
CA GLU A 44 16.57 9.88 -17.68
C GLU A 44 16.32 10.40 -16.25
N LEU A 45 16.00 9.49 -15.31
CA LEU A 45 15.71 9.85 -13.93
C LEU A 45 16.97 10.27 -13.17
N SER A 46 16.86 11.34 -12.39
CA SER A 46 17.85 11.66 -11.36
C SER A 46 17.91 10.56 -10.30
N GLY A 47 18.99 10.54 -9.50
CA GLY A 47 19.14 9.57 -8.41
C GLY A 47 17.98 9.65 -7.39
N ARG A 48 17.44 10.84 -7.14
CA ARG A 48 16.26 11.04 -6.28
C ARG A 48 15.01 10.42 -6.90
N GLU A 49 14.70 10.76 -8.15
CA GLU A 49 13.51 10.25 -8.83
C GLU A 49 13.56 8.73 -8.93
N SER A 50 14.72 8.15 -9.21
CA SER A 50 14.93 6.70 -9.22
C SER A 50 14.55 6.04 -7.88
N LEU A 51 14.98 6.63 -6.76
CA LEU A 51 14.63 6.11 -5.42
C LEU A 51 13.13 6.21 -5.14
N LEU A 52 12.49 7.33 -5.51
CA LEU A 52 11.05 7.50 -5.38
C LEU A 52 10.28 6.50 -6.25
N THR A 53 10.73 6.26 -7.49
CA THR A 53 10.15 5.25 -8.39
C THR A 53 10.28 3.85 -7.80
N VAL A 54 11.44 3.48 -7.26
CA VAL A 54 11.62 2.16 -6.62
C VAL A 54 10.71 2.00 -5.41
N ALA A 55 10.62 3.02 -4.56
CA ALA A 55 9.72 3.02 -3.40
C ALA A 55 8.25 2.90 -3.83
N PHE A 56 7.86 3.60 -4.89
CA PHE A 56 6.52 3.51 -5.47
C PHE A 56 6.22 2.13 -6.06
N VAL A 57 7.15 1.56 -6.84
CA VAL A 57 7.02 0.19 -7.37
C VAL A 57 6.91 -0.82 -6.25
N ALA A 58 7.66 -0.67 -5.15
CA ALA A 58 7.53 -1.52 -3.98
C ALA A 58 6.13 -1.44 -3.35
N MET A 59 5.54 -0.24 -3.25
CA MET A 59 4.17 -0.07 -2.79
C MET A 59 3.15 -0.75 -3.71
N VAL A 60 3.26 -0.56 -5.03
CA VAL A 60 2.38 -1.19 -6.03
C VAL A 60 2.52 -2.71 -6.00
N ALA A 61 3.74 -3.22 -5.95
CA ALA A 61 4.01 -4.64 -5.79
C ALA A 61 3.37 -5.17 -4.50
N GLY A 62 3.42 -4.40 -3.41
CA GLY A 62 2.76 -4.75 -2.16
C GLY A 62 1.23 -4.84 -2.26
N LEU A 63 0.58 -3.93 -2.99
CA LEU A 63 -0.88 -4.00 -3.27
C LEU A 63 -1.26 -5.30 -3.98
N ILE A 64 -0.42 -5.75 -4.92
CA ILE A 64 -0.61 -6.97 -5.69
C ILE A 64 -0.29 -8.21 -4.84
N VAL A 65 0.90 -8.27 -4.24
CA VAL A 65 1.36 -9.38 -3.41
C VAL A 65 0.46 -9.62 -2.20
N GLY A 66 -0.14 -8.55 -1.64
CA GLY A 66 -1.06 -8.63 -0.51
C GLY A 66 -2.27 -9.53 -0.75
N TRP A 67 -2.61 -9.84 -2.00
CA TRP A 67 -3.73 -10.71 -2.34
C TRP A 67 -3.46 -12.18 -2.00
N TRP A 68 -2.21 -12.62 -2.15
CA TRP A 68 -1.78 -14.00 -1.86
C TRP A 68 -0.98 -14.10 -0.56
N ARG A 69 -0.26 -13.04 -0.18
CA ARG A 69 0.61 -12.98 1.01
C ARG A 69 0.38 -11.67 1.74
N GLU A 70 -0.58 -11.65 2.65
CA GLU A 70 -1.03 -10.46 3.36
C GLU A 70 0.11 -9.75 4.11
N LEU A 71 0.93 -10.52 4.85
CA LEU A 71 2.07 -9.97 5.59
C LEU A 71 3.08 -9.31 4.65
N ALA A 72 3.48 -10.03 3.60
CA ALA A 72 4.49 -9.53 2.67
C ALA A 72 3.98 -8.31 1.92
N GLY A 73 2.72 -8.32 1.46
CA GLY A 73 2.09 -7.17 0.81
C GLY A 73 1.99 -5.97 1.74
N GLY A 74 1.50 -6.15 2.97
CA GLY A 74 1.40 -5.09 3.97
C GLY A 74 2.76 -4.47 4.30
N LEU A 75 3.79 -5.29 4.50
CA LEU A 75 5.16 -4.80 4.75
C LEU A 75 5.73 -4.07 3.54
N LEU A 76 5.56 -4.58 2.32
CA LEU A 76 6.03 -3.91 1.11
C LEU A 76 5.40 -2.53 0.94
N ILE A 77 4.09 -2.41 1.17
CA ILE A 77 3.38 -1.13 1.12
C ILE A 77 3.94 -0.17 2.17
N LEU A 78 4.05 -0.60 3.43
CA LEU A 78 4.46 0.29 4.51
C LEU A 78 5.94 0.69 4.42
N CYS A 79 6.82 -0.25 4.09
CA CYS A 79 8.24 0.05 3.89
C CYS A 79 8.46 0.93 2.65
N GLY A 80 7.76 0.65 1.55
CA GLY A 80 7.79 1.49 0.35
C GLY A 80 7.29 2.91 0.64
N PHE A 81 6.19 3.03 1.36
CA PHE A 81 5.64 4.33 1.77
C PHE A 81 6.59 5.11 2.69
N ALA A 82 7.15 4.44 3.70
CA ALA A 82 8.11 5.06 4.61
C ALA A 82 9.37 5.52 3.87
N ALA A 83 9.88 4.71 2.95
CA ALA A 83 11.03 5.08 2.11
C ALA A 83 10.70 6.27 1.20
N PHE A 84 9.53 6.27 0.56
CA PHE A 84 9.06 7.36 -0.28
C PHE A 84 9.00 8.68 0.51
N MET A 85 8.34 8.66 1.67
CA MET A 85 8.23 9.83 2.54
C MET A 85 9.59 10.31 3.06
N LEU A 86 10.49 9.39 3.40
CA LEU A 86 11.83 9.74 3.86
C LEU A 86 12.63 10.44 2.77
N VAL A 87 12.63 9.90 1.56
CA VAL A 87 13.35 10.49 0.40
C VAL A 87 12.77 11.87 0.08
N GLU A 88 11.45 11.99 0.06
CA GLU A 88 10.78 13.26 -0.24
C GLU A 88 11.08 14.31 0.82
N PHE A 89 10.88 13.98 2.10
CA PHE A 89 11.11 14.90 3.21
C PHE A 89 12.56 15.40 3.29
N VAL A 90 13.54 14.52 3.03
CA VAL A 90 14.96 14.90 3.00
C VAL A 90 15.25 15.87 1.85
N ALA A 91 14.60 15.68 0.70
CA ALA A 91 14.85 16.47 -0.51
C ALA A 91 14.15 17.83 -0.50
N THR A 92 12.88 17.89 -0.11
CA THR A 92 12.06 19.10 -0.22
C THR A 92 11.93 19.86 1.09
N ARG A 93 12.26 19.21 2.23
CA ARG A 93 11.91 19.67 3.60
C ARG A 93 10.42 19.90 3.80
N ASP A 94 9.60 19.42 2.86
CA ASP A 94 8.16 19.49 2.89
C ASP A 94 7.61 18.07 2.94
N ALA A 95 6.63 17.86 3.83
CA ALA A 95 5.91 16.60 3.94
C ALA A 95 4.58 16.65 3.17
N GLY A 96 4.38 17.68 2.34
CA GLY A 96 3.20 17.88 1.50
C GLY A 96 2.86 16.62 0.72
N MET A 97 1.82 15.93 1.19
CA MET A 97 1.40 14.66 0.61
C MET A 97 -0.02 14.78 0.09
N SER A 98 -0.22 14.39 -1.16
CA SER A 98 -1.57 14.25 -1.70
C SER A 98 -2.35 13.22 -0.88
N TRP A 99 -3.62 13.53 -0.61
CA TRP A 99 -4.52 12.65 0.16
C TRP A 99 -4.61 11.24 -0.43
N VAL A 100 -4.40 11.07 -1.74
CA VAL A 100 -4.40 9.76 -2.41
C VAL A 100 -3.26 8.87 -1.91
N PHE A 101 -2.07 9.44 -1.67
CA PHE A 101 -0.93 8.69 -1.14
C PHE A 101 -1.18 8.18 0.28
N ALA A 102 -2.10 8.80 1.04
CA ALA A 102 -2.46 8.35 2.39
C ALA A 102 -3.24 7.03 2.39
N LEU A 103 -3.83 6.66 1.25
CA LEU A 103 -4.54 5.39 1.11
C LEU A 103 -3.59 4.18 1.08
N PHE A 104 -2.32 4.36 0.67
CA PHE A 104 -1.32 3.30 0.69
C PHE A 104 -1.06 2.75 2.10
N PRO A 105 -0.64 3.56 3.11
CA PRO A 105 -0.41 3.03 4.44
C PRO A 105 -1.69 2.47 5.06
N VAL A 106 -2.87 3.00 4.74
CA VAL A 106 -4.16 2.41 5.14
C VAL A 106 -4.32 0.99 4.59
N ALA A 107 -4.09 0.78 3.29
CA ALA A 107 -4.11 -0.55 2.67
C ALA A 107 -3.09 -1.49 3.33
N GLY A 108 -1.86 -1.01 3.55
CA GLY A 108 -0.80 -1.77 4.21
C GLY A 108 -1.17 -2.21 5.63
N ILE A 109 -1.71 -1.31 6.44
CA ILE A 109 -2.19 -1.60 7.81
C ILE A 109 -3.32 -2.62 7.76
N LEU A 110 -4.29 -2.48 6.86
CA LEU A 110 -5.39 -3.43 6.73
C LEU A 110 -4.91 -4.83 6.36
N TYR A 111 -3.91 -4.96 5.49
CA TYR A 111 -3.28 -6.25 5.18
C TYR A 111 -2.60 -6.87 6.40
N LEU A 112 -1.86 -6.09 7.19
CA LEU A 112 -1.25 -6.58 8.43
C LEU A 112 -2.29 -6.98 9.50
N LEU A 113 -3.38 -6.22 9.62
CA LEU A 113 -4.48 -6.52 10.52
C LEU A 113 -5.19 -7.82 10.09
N PHE A 114 -5.50 -7.96 8.80
CA PHE A 114 -6.10 -9.18 8.28
C PHE A 114 -5.21 -10.40 8.53
N TRP A 115 -3.91 -10.28 8.28
CA TRP A 115 -2.95 -11.34 8.58
C TRP A 115 -2.94 -11.71 10.07
N ARG A 116 -2.91 -10.72 10.96
CA ARG A 116 -2.91 -10.95 12.42
C ARG A 116 -4.20 -11.64 12.89
N LEU A 117 -5.35 -11.20 12.36
CA LEU A 117 -6.65 -11.80 12.67
C LEU A 117 -6.78 -13.21 12.07
N GLY A 118 -6.21 -13.46 10.89
CA GLY A 118 -6.17 -14.77 10.25
C GLY A 118 -5.32 -15.79 10.99
N ARG A 119 -4.25 -15.35 11.67
CA ARG A 119 -3.45 -16.22 12.55
C ARG A 119 -4.24 -16.71 13.77
N LEU A 120 -5.15 -15.92 14.32
CA LEU A 120 -5.95 -16.30 15.50
C LEU A 120 -6.98 -17.42 15.21
N ARG A 121 -7.13 -17.81 13.94
CA ARG A 121 -8.01 -18.88 13.47
C ARG A 121 -7.28 -20.22 13.30
N ARG A 122 -5.95 -20.22 13.18
CA ARG A 122 -5.14 -21.45 13.10
C ARG A 122 -4.68 -21.87 14.48
#